data_AF-E2PYZ1-F1
#
_entry.id   AF-E2PYZ1-F1
#
_cell.length_a   1.000
_cell.length_b   1.000
_cell.length_c   1.000
_cell.angle_alpha   90.00
_cell.angle_beta   90.00
_cell.angle_gamma   90.00
#
_symmetry.space_group_name_H-M   'P 1'
#
loop_
_entity.id
_entity.type
_entity.pdbx_description
1 polymer ?
#
loop_
_entity_poly.entity_id
_entity_poly.type
_entity_poly.pdbx_seq_one_letter_code
_entity_poly.pdbx_strand_id
1 'polypeptide(L)'
;MGRWANVLDEVERWLSRRSWSAADRPLPGILAAKRGTTVSVVLPALNEESTVGAIVSVIRRELMEAVPLVDELVVIDSGSTDRTAERAAAAGARVVHRDAILPRMPALPGKGEVLWRSLMVTSGDIVCYVDADLEEFSADFVSGIVGPLLTDPGVSLVKAMYDRPLAGAPGQGGRVTELVARPLLNLHWPQLAGFVQPLGGEYAARRSLLERLPFPVGYGVELGLLVDALHLVGLDGLAQVDVGRRVHRHQDGQALGRMAAAIYRTAQLRLKPGHLVRPALTQFERGADGFVPRTHAVDTEERPPMREIPEYAARRAA
;
A
#
# COMPACT_ATOMS: atom_id res chain seq x y z
N MET A 1 24.35 -22.05 12.67
CA MET A 1 23.02 -22.67 12.48
C MET A 1 21.95 -22.12 13.44
N GLY A 2 22.28 -21.67 14.67
CA GLY A 2 21.27 -21.28 15.66
C GLY A 2 20.53 -19.93 15.48
N ARG A 3 21.15 -18.90 14.86
CA ARG A 3 20.50 -17.59 14.72
C ARG A 3 19.30 -17.60 13.75
N TRP A 4 19.38 -18.39 12.68
CA TRP A 4 18.34 -18.44 11.64
C TRP A 4 17.17 -19.36 12.02
N ALA A 5 17.42 -20.47 12.71
CA ALA A 5 16.36 -21.30 13.27
C ALA A 5 15.44 -20.48 14.18
N ASN A 6 16.02 -19.63 15.04
CA ASN A 6 15.27 -18.76 15.93
C ASN A 6 14.42 -17.70 15.19
N VAL A 7 14.87 -17.18 14.04
CA VAL A 7 14.05 -16.22 13.24
C VAL A 7 12.87 -16.93 12.58
N LEU A 8 13.04 -18.16 12.09
CA LEU A 8 11.92 -18.90 11.51
C LEU A 8 10.90 -19.29 12.59
N ASP A 9 11.35 -19.68 13.78
CA ASP A 9 10.48 -19.93 14.94
C ASP A 9 9.75 -18.65 15.41
N GLU A 10 10.38 -17.48 15.30
CA GLU A 10 9.75 -16.17 15.54
C GLU A 10 8.65 -15.89 14.51
N VAL A 11 8.93 -16.11 13.22
CA VAL A 11 7.97 -15.91 12.12
C VAL A 11 6.78 -16.87 12.22
N GLU A 12 7.01 -18.14 12.56
CA GLU A 12 5.93 -19.12 12.76
C GLU A 12 5.01 -18.70 13.92
N ARG A 13 5.59 -18.29 15.05
CA ARG A 13 4.82 -17.75 16.18
C ARG A 13 4.09 -16.46 15.81
N TRP A 14 4.71 -15.58 15.03
CA TRP A 14 4.07 -14.36 14.52
C TRP A 14 2.87 -14.71 13.65
N LEU A 15 3.02 -15.64 12.69
CA LEU A 15 1.93 -16.07 11.80
C LEU A 15 0.69 -16.49 12.60
N SER A 16 0.87 -17.29 13.65
CA SER A 16 -0.24 -17.75 14.50
C SER A 16 -0.93 -16.65 15.32
N ARG A 17 -0.22 -15.56 15.65
CA ARG A 17 -0.73 -14.50 16.54
C ARG A 17 -1.08 -13.19 15.82
N ARG A 18 -0.65 -13.04 14.57
CA ARG A 18 -0.71 -11.78 13.79
C ARG A 18 -1.24 -11.98 12.37
N SER A 19 -1.78 -13.16 12.07
CA SER A 19 -2.57 -13.42 10.86
C SER A 19 -3.99 -13.79 11.26
N TRP A 20 -4.97 -13.15 10.63
CA TRP A 20 -6.40 -13.36 10.89
C TRP A 20 -7.17 -13.42 9.58
N SER A 21 -8.44 -13.80 9.63
CA SER A 21 -9.42 -13.53 8.58
C SER A 21 -10.25 -12.28 8.94
N ALA A 22 -10.79 -11.58 7.94
CA ALA A 22 -11.75 -10.50 8.16
C ALA A 22 -12.93 -10.96 9.05
N ALA A 23 -13.33 -12.22 8.97
CA ALA A 23 -14.39 -12.82 9.78
C ALA A 23 -14.04 -12.92 11.28
N ASP A 24 -12.77 -12.94 11.68
CA ASP A 24 -12.35 -13.10 13.07
C ASP A 24 -12.70 -11.87 13.93
N ARG A 25 -12.98 -10.72 13.29
CA ARG A 25 -13.32 -9.45 13.96
C ARG A 25 -14.58 -8.84 13.32
N PRO A 26 -15.78 -9.30 13.71
CA PRO A 26 -17.01 -8.85 13.09
C PRO A 26 -17.27 -7.35 13.30
N LEU A 27 -17.95 -6.73 12.34
CA LEU A 27 -18.22 -5.28 12.27
C LEU A 27 -18.71 -4.64 13.59
N PRO A 28 -19.68 -5.23 14.33
CA PRO A 28 -20.13 -4.66 15.61
C PRO A 28 -19.02 -4.58 16.66
N GLY A 29 -18.12 -5.57 16.69
CA GLY A 29 -17.00 -5.62 17.63
C GLY A 29 -15.95 -4.55 17.32
N ILE A 30 -15.59 -4.38 16.05
CA ILE A 30 -14.62 -3.35 15.66
C ILE A 30 -15.19 -1.95 15.84
N LEU A 31 -16.49 -1.74 15.59
CA LEU A 31 -17.15 -0.45 15.82
C LEU A 31 -17.16 -0.10 17.31
N ALA A 32 -17.48 -1.05 18.19
CA ALA A 32 -17.44 -0.85 19.63
C ALA A 32 -16.02 -0.52 20.12
N ALA A 33 -14.99 -1.09 19.49
CA ALA A 33 -13.60 -0.83 19.80
C ALA A 33 -13.07 0.52 19.27
N LYS A 34 -13.75 1.12 18.28
CA LYS A 34 -13.35 2.40 17.67
C LYS A 34 -13.12 3.50 18.72
N ARG A 35 -13.98 3.62 19.74
CA ARG A 35 -13.81 4.51 20.91
C ARG A 35 -13.34 5.94 20.59
N GLY A 36 -13.83 6.51 19.49
CA GLY A 36 -13.45 7.85 19.02
C GLY A 36 -12.19 7.93 18.15
N THR A 37 -11.45 6.83 17.99
CA THR A 37 -10.38 6.71 16.99
C THR A 37 -10.96 6.90 15.60
N THR A 38 -10.36 7.79 14.80
CA THR A 38 -10.85 8.13 13.47
C THR A 38 -10.13 7.34 12.37
N VAL A 39 -10.83 7.03 11.28
CA VAL A 39 -10.34 6.23 10.15
C VAL A 39 -10.50 7.03 8.85
N SER A 40 -9.39 7.31 8.18
CA SER A 40 -9.36 7.84 6.81
C SER A 40 -9.06 6.72 5.83
N VAL A 41 -9.95 6.52 4.84
CA VAL A 41 -9.70 5.64 3.70
C VAL A 41 -9.21 6.48 2.51
N VAL A 42 -8.11 6.05 1.90
CA VAL A 42 -7.44 6.72 0.79
C VAL A 42 -7.34 5.78 -0.41
N LEU A 43 -7.82 6.25 -1.56
CA LEU A 43 -7.66 5.58 -2.84
C LEU A 43 -6.71 6.39 -3.72
N PRO A 44 -5.46 5.94 -3.97
CA PRO A 44 -4.64 6.51 -5.02
C PRO A 44 -5.23 6.10 -6.39
N ALA A 45 -5.46 7.05 -7.28
CA ALA A 45 -6.07 6.78 -8.58
C ALA A 45 -5.29 7.39 -9.75
N LEU A 46 -5.15 6.64 -10.84
CA LEU A 46 -4.59 7.09 -12.11
C LEU A 46 -5.28 6.34 -13.26
N ASN A 47 -6.24 6.98 -13.92
CA ASN A 47 -7.02 6.39 -15.01
C ASN A 47 -7.79 5.11 -14.62
N GLU A 48 -8.60 5.22 -13.57
CA GLU A 48 -9.43 4.15 -13.00
C GLU A 48 -10.93 4.47 -13.04
N GLU A 49 -11.41 5.15 -14.09
CA GLU A 49 -12.82 5.53 -14.23
C GLU A 49 -13.80 4.35 -14.21
N SER A 50 -13.31 3.15 -14.54
CA SER A 50 -14.11 1.92 -14.62
C SER A 50 -14.43 1.28 -13.26
N THR A 51 -13.60 1.53 -12.24
CA THR A 51 -13.63 0.81 -10.95
C THR A 51 -13.84 1.75 -9.76
N VAL A 52 -13.22 2.94 -9.77
CA VAL A 52 -13.17 3.84 -8.60
C VAL A 52 -14.56 4.19 -8.05
N GLY A 53 -15.54 4.43 -8.93
CA GLY A 53 -16.90 4.80 -8.51
C GLY A 53 -17.61 3.68 -7.75
N ALA A 54 -17.39 2.42 -8.14
CA ALA A 54 -17.99 1.26 -7.47
C ALA A 54 -17.37 1.05 -6.09
N ILE A 55 -16.04 1.14 -5.99
CA ILE A 55 -15.30 1.01 -4.72
C ILE A 55 -15.75 2.09 -3.72
N VAL A 56 -15.78 3.36 -4.16
CA VAL A 56 -16.24 4.48 -3.33
C VAL A 56 -17.69 4.27 -2.87
N SER A 57 -18.57 3.82 -3.76
CA SER A 57 -19.98 3.58 -3.43
C SER A 57 -20.16 2.49 -2.36
N VAL A 58 -19.37 1.41 -2.43
CA VAL A 58 -19.38 0.34 -1.42
C VAL A 58 -18.91 0.86 -0.07
N ILE A 59 -17.74 1.52 -0.02
CA ILE A 59 -17.18 2.06 1.24
C ILE A 59 -18.16 3.04 1.87
N ARG A 60 -18.69 3.98 1.08
CA ARG A 60 -19.63 4.99 1.57
C ARG A 60 -20.90 4.36 2.13
N ARG A 61 -21.56 3.50 1.36
CA ARG A 61 -22.83 2.88 1.77
C ARG A 61 -22.66 2.00 3.00
N GLU A 62 -21.63 1.15 3.02
CA GLU A 62 -21.51 0.08 4.00
C GLU A 62 -20.70 0.48 5.24
N LEU A 63 -19.67 1.31 5.06
CA LEU A 63 -18.71 1.66 6.11
C LEU A 63 -18.75 3.14 6.53
N MET A 64 -19.64 3.94 5.97
CA MET A 64 -19.92 5.30 6.46
C MET A 64 -21.39 5.48 6.83
N GLU A 65 -22.31 5.10 5.93
CA GLU A 65 -23.76 5.31 6.10
C GLU A 65 -24.41 4.21 6.96
N ALA A 66 -24.19 2.94 6.64
CA ALA A 66 -24.77 1.82 7.40
C ALA A 66 -24.03 1.55 8.72
N VAL A 67 -22.70 1.63 8.70
CA VAL A 67 -21.83 1.44 9.86
C VAL A 67 -20.83 2.59 9.86
N PRO A 68 -20.77 3.49 10.86
CA PRO A 68 -19.88 4.65 10.85
C PRO A 68 -18.44 4.28 11.23
N LEU A 69 -17.85 3.32 10.51
CA LEU A 69 -16.48 2.85 10.72
C LEU A 69 -15.47 3.83 10.11
N VAL A 70 -15.72 4.29 8.89
CA VAL A 70 -14.88 5.23 8.12
C VAL A 70 -15.40 6.65 8.32
N ASP A 71 -14.52 7.56 8.70
CA ASP A 71 -14.86 8.97 8.97
C ASP A 71 -14.55 9.87 7.77
N GLU A 72 -13.56 9.48 6.97
CA GLU A 72 -13.11 10.24 5.82
C GLU A 72 -12.80 9.28 4.66
N LEU A 73 -13.33 9.58 3.46
CA LEU A 73 -13.05 8.84 2.23
C LEU A 73 -12.50 9.79 1.17
N VAL A 74 -11.24 9.58 0.79
CA VAL A 74 -10.49 10.49 -0.08
C VAL A 74 -9.92 9.73 -1.27
N VAL A 75 -10.17 10.25 -2.47
CA VAL A 75 -9.47 9.82 -3.68
C VAL A 75 -8.40 10.85 -3.99
N ILE A 76 -7.15 10.41 -4.07
CA ILE A 76 -6.06 11.28 -4.53
C ILE A 76 -5.81 10.97 -6.00
N ASP A 77 -6.15 11.94 -6.86
CA ASP A 77 -5.96 11.83 -8.29
C ASP A 77 -4.50 12.14 -8.66
N SER A 78 -3.85 11.19 -9.32
CA SER A 78 -2.45 11.24 -9.74
C SER A 78 -2.26 11.87 -11.13
N GLY A 79 -3.21 12.69 -11.57
CA GLY A 79 -3.22 13.28 -12.91
C GLY A 79 -3.85 12.36 -13.94
N SER A 80 -5.04 11.83 -13.61
CA SER A 80 -5.85 11.07 -14.56
C SER A 80 -6.27 11.95 -15.74
N THR A 81 -6.33 11.34 -16.92
CA THR A 81 -6.75 11.97 -18.18
C THR A 81 -8.15 11.51 -18.62
N ASP A 82 -8.74 10.58 -17.88
CA ASP A 82 -10.09 10.03 -18.07
C ASP A 82 -11.07 10.63 -17.04
N ARG A 83 -12.24 10.00 -16.85
CA ARG A 83 -13.27 10.49 -15.91
C ARG A 83 -13.08 10.01 -14.48
N THR A 84 -11.90 9.53 -14.07
CA THR A 84 -11.63 9.01 -12.72
C THR A 84 -12.10 9.95 -11.62
N ALA A 85 -11.66 11.22 -11.67
CA ALA A 85 -12.01 12.22 -10.65
C ALA A 85 -13.53 12.50 -10.61
N GLU A 86 -14.17 12.60 -11.78
CA GLU A 86 -15.61 12.82 -11.90
C GLU A 86 -16.40 11.65 -11.30
N ARG A 87 -16.03 10.40 -11.65
CA ARG A 87 -16.68 9.18 -11.18
C ARG A 87 -16.54 9.01 -9.66
N ALA A 88 -15.37 9.28 -9.12
CA ALA A 88 -15.11 9.25 -7.68
C ALA A 88 -15.95 10.28 -6.92
N ALA A 89 -15.99 11.53 -7.41
CA ALA A 89 -16.77 12.60 -6.79
C ALA A 89 -18.27 12.31 -6.85
N ALA A 90 -18.78 11.82 -7.98
CA ALA A 90 -20.18 11.45 -8.14
C ALA A 90 -20.61 10.31 -7.20
N ALA A 91 -19.70 9.38 -6.89
CA ALA A 91 -19.93 8.32 -5.91
C ALA A 91 -19.88 8.81 -4.44
N GLY A 92 -19.37 10.03 -4.20
CA GLY A 92 -19.37 10.70 -2.91
C GLY A 92 -18.03 10.73 -2.17
N ALA A 93 -16.91 10.43 -2.84
CA ALA A 93 -15.60 10.65 -2.25
C ALA A 93 -15.17 12.12 -2.34
N ARG A 94 -14.34 12.57 -1.40
CA ARG A 94 -13.59 13.82 -1.56
C ARG A 94 -12.42 13.57 -2.50
N VAL A 95 -12.41 14.23 -3.65
CA VAL A 95 -11.33 14.08 -4.64
C VAL A 95 -10.34 15.23 -4.51
N VAL A 96 -9.04 14.90 -4.45
CA VAL A 96 -7.97 15.90 -4.39
C VAL A 96 -6.90 15.57 -5.43
N HIS A 97 -6.59 16.53 -6.29
CA HIS A 97 -5.49 16.38 -7.25
C HIS A 97 -4.13 16.52 -6.55
N ARG A 98 -3.16 15.65 -6.86
CA ARG A 98 -1.86 15.60 -6.16
C ARG A 98 -1.10 16.95 -6.14
N ASP A 99 -1.22 17.73 -7.21
CA ASP A 99 -0.50 19.01 -7.36
C ASP A 99 -1.06 20.11 -6.44
N ALA A 100 -2.33 19.98 -5.99
CA ALA A 100 -2.96 20.95 -5.11
C ALA A 100 -2.57 20.79 -3.63
N ILE A 101 -1.98 19.64 -3.24
CA ILE A 101 -1.79 19.27 -1.83
C ILE A 101 -0.62 20.00 -1.17
N LEU A 102 0.50 20.11 -1.88
CA LEU A 102 1.71 20.81 -1.42
C LEU A 102 2.28 21.62 -2.60
N PRO A 103 1.70 22.79 -2.94
CA PRO A 103 2.09 23.54 -4.13
C PRO A 103 3.57 23.99 -4.15
N ARG A 104 4.19 24.19 -2.98
CA ARG A 104 5.62 24.55 -2.89
C ARG A 104 6.58 23.42 -3.29
N MET A 105 6.08 22.19 -3.33
CA MET A 105 6.86 21.00 -3.63
C MET A 105 6.23 20.34 -4.86
N PRO A 106 6.84 20.47 -6.05
CA PRO A 106 6.32 19.85 -7.27
C PRO A 106 6.06 18.36 -7.05
N ALA A 107 4.94 17.85 -7.55
CA ALA A 107 4.63 16.44 -7.44
C ALA A 107 5.53 15.61 -8.35
N LEU A 108 5.92 14.43 -7.83
CA LEU A 108 6.65 13.43 -8.59
C LEU A 108 5.67 12.38 -9.13
N PRO A 109 5.98 11.71 -10.25
CA PRO A 109 5.18 10.58 -10.70
C PRO A 109 5.31 9.41 -9.72
N GLY A 110 4.28 8.56 -9.67
CA GLY A 110 4.29 7.30 -8.95
C GLY A 110 3.30 7.21 -7.79
N LYS A 111 3.02 5.97 -7.39
CA LYS A 111 2.01 5.65 -6.37
C LYS A 111 2.39 6.21 -4.99
N GLY A 112 3.64 6.03 -4.58
CA GLY A 112 4.09 6.48 -3.27
C GLY A 112 4.05 8.00 -3.06
N GLU A 113 4.21 8.81 -4.12
CA GLU A 113 3.97 10.26 -4.04
C GLU A 113 2.55 10.56 -3.57
N VAL A 114 1.57 9.88 -4.16
CA VAL A 114 0.14 10.06 -3.91
C VAL A 114 -0.22 9.60 -2.49
N LEU A 115 0.32 8.44 -2.08
CA LEU A 115 0.15 7.91 -0.72
C LEU A 115 0.77 8.81 0.35
N TRP A 116 1.94 9.38 0.07
CA TRP A 116 2.61 10.32 0.97
C TRP A 116 1.83 11.62 1.10
N ARG A 117 1.45 12.24 -0.03
CA ARG A 117 0.63 13.46 -0.04
C ARG A 117 -0.73 13.27 0.62
N SER A 118 -1.32 12.09 0.58
CA SER A 118 -2.61 11.85 1.24
C SER A 118 -2.56 12.14 2.74
N LEU A 119 -1.40 11.97 3.40
CA LEU A 119 -1.22 12.29 4.81
C LEU A 119 -1.46 13.77 5.11
N MET A 120 -1.11 14.66 4.19
CA MET A 120 -1.32 16.11 4.32
C MET A 120 -2.80 16.50 4.31
N VAL A 121 -3.63 15.75 3.60
CA VAL A 121 -5.04 16.12 3.41
C VAL A 121 -6.00 15.31 4.27
N THR A 122 -5.58 14.16 4.78
CA THR A 122 -6.39 13.33 5.69
C THR A 122 -6.13 13.64 7.16
N SER A 123 -7.07 13.30 8.04
CA SER A 123 -6.97 13.57 9.49
C SER A 123 -7.06 12.33 10.39
N GLY A 124 -7.50 11.18 9.86
CA GLY A 124 -7.76 9.97 10.63
C GLY A 124 -6.57 9.45 11.41
N ASP A 125 -6.78 9.01 12.64
CA ASP A 125 -5.76 8.35 13.49
C ASP A 125 -5.23 7.06 12.86
N ILE A 126 -6.09 6.39 12.08
CA ILE A 126 -5.75 5.28 11.20
C ILE A 126 -5.93 5.75 9.75
N VAL A 127 -4.95 5.43 8.91
CA VAL A 127 -5.03 5.63 7.46
C VAL A 127 -5.06 4.25 6.80
N CYS A 128 -6.09 4.02 6.01
CA CYS A 128 -6.33 2.80 5.25
C CYS A 128 -6.17 3.10 3.76
N TYR A 129 -5.23 2.44 3.10
CA TYR A 129 -5.01 2.54 1.67
C TYR A 129 -5.68 1.38 0.95
N VAL A 130 -6.36 1.67 -0.15
CA VAL A 130 -7.02 0.68 -1.02
C VAL A 130 -6.77 1.08 -2.46
N ASP A 131 -6.31 0.15 -3.31
CA ASP A 131 -6.10 0.46 -4.73
C ASP A 131 -7.43 0.76 -5.43
N ALA A 132 -7.41 1.73 -6.36
CA ALA A 132 -8.60 2.16 -7.10
C ALA A 132 -8.94 1.27 -8.30
N ASP A 133 -8.17 0.22 -8.58
CA ASP A 133 -8.28 -0.68 -9.74
C ASP A 133 -8.88 -2.06 -9.40
N LEU A 134 -9.44 -2.21 -8.20
CA LEU A 134 -10.03 -3.46 -7.72
C LEU A 134 -11.36 -3.75 -8.44
N GLU A 135 -11.45 -4.97 -8.97
CA GLU A 135 -12.68 -5.58 -9.45
C GLU A 135 -13.31 -6.40 -8.33
N GLU A 136 -14.66 -6.48 -8.30
CA GLU A 136 -15.40 -7.24 -7.27
C GLU A 136 -15.08 -6.82 -5.82
N PHE A 137 -14.93 -5.52 -5.58
CA PHE A 137 -14.56 -4.98 -4.27
C PHE A 137 -15.59 -5.30 -3.17
N SER A 138 -15.10 -5.77 -2.03
CA SER A 138 -15.85 -5.98 -0.78
C SER A 138 -15.41 -5.00 0.31
N ALA A 139 -16.34 -4.56 1.15
CA ALA A 139 -16.05 -3.77 2.35
C ALA A 139 -15.06 -4.46 3.32
N ASP A 140 -14.92 -5.80 3.24
CA ASP A 140 -13.97 -6.58 4.03
C ASP A 140 -12.50 -6.19 3.79
N PHE A 141 -12.19 -5.65 2.60
CA PHE A 141 -10.87 -5.10 2.31
C PHE A 141 -10.50 -3.94 3.24
N VAL A 142 -11.48 -3.17 3.73
CA VAL A 142 -11.26 -2.06 4.65
C VAL A 142 -11.50 -2.49 6.09
N SER A 143 -12.65 -3.09 6.39
CA SER A 143 -13.00 -3.49 7.76
C SER A 143 -12.02 -4.52 8.33
N GLY A 144 -11.56 -5.46 7.49
CA GLY A 144 -10.60 -6.49 7.85
C GLY A 144 -9.26 -5.91 8.30
N ILE A 145 -8.64 -5.03 7.51
CA ILE A 145 -7.32 -4.46 7.84
C ILE A 145 -7.37 -3.34 8.89
N VAL A 146 -8.49 -2.62 9.01
CA VAL A 146 -8.72 -1.63 10.08
C VAL A 146 -8.99 -2.33 11.42
N GLY A 147 -9.68 -3.47 11.39
CA GLY A 147 -10.11 -4.21 12.58
C GLY A 147 -8.99 -4.39 13.62
N PRO A 148 -7.81 -4.94 13.26
CA PRO A 148 -6.72 -5.12 14.21
C PRO A 148 -6.17 -3.84 14.83
N LEU A 149 -6.18 -2.73 14.10
CA LEU A 149 -5.69 -1.45 14.62
C LEU A 149 -6.63 -0.86 15.68
N LEU A 150 -7.93 -1.18 15.61
CA LEU A 150 -8.93 -0.73 16.58
C LEU A 150 -9.01 -1.63 17.82
N THR A 151 -8.63 -2.89 17.69
CA THR A 151 -8.87 -3.92 18.73
C THR A 151 -7.59 -4.46 19.37
N ASP A 152 -6.41 -4.19 18.79
CA ASP A 152 -5.11 -4.50 19.39
C ASP A 152 -4.21 -3.24 19.41
N PRO A 153 -3.93 -2.66 20.59
CA PRO A 153 -3.09 -1.47 20.70
C PRO A 153 -1.62 -1.71 20.32
N GLY A 154 -1.16 -2.97 20.34
CA GLY A 154 0.19 -3.34 19.94
C GLY A 154 0.43 -3.34 18.43
N VAL A 155 -0.63 -3.35 17.61
CA VAL A 155 -0.52 -3.36 16.15
C VAL A 155 -0.46 -1.92 15.61
N SER A 156 0.46 -1.69 14.68
CA SER A 156 0.72 -0.39 14.04
C SER A 156 0.53 -0.40 12.53
N LEU A 157 0.70 -1.55 11.87
CA LEU A 157 0.48 -1.73 10.42
C LEU A 157 -0.13 -3.11 10.15
N VAL A 158 -1.14 -3.15 9.27
CA VAL A 158 -1.84 -4.36 8.85
C VAL A 158 -1.87 -4.43 7.32
N LYS A 159 -1.34 -5.51 6.75
CA LYS A 159 -1.45 -5.82 5.32
C LYS A 159 -2.68 -6.68 5.04
N ALA A 160 -3.36 -6.46 3.93
CA ALA A 160 -4.27 -7.47 3.41
C ALA A 160 -3.48 -8.69 2.90
N MET A 161 -3.99 -9.89 3.13
CA MET A 161 -3.63 -11.11 2.39
C MET A 161 -4.86 -11.61 1.65
N TYR A 162 -4.64 -12.23 0.49
CA TYR A 162 -5.71 -12.63 -0.40
C TYR A 162 -5.20 -13.63 -1.42
N ASP A 163 -6.15 -14.40 -1.97
CA ASP A 163 -5.96 -15.18 -3.16
C ASP A 163 -5.99 -14.29 -4.40
N ARG A 164 -5.01 -14.50 -5.28
CA ARG A 164 -4.92 -13.86 -6.58
C ARG A 164 -5.09 -14.92 -7.67
N PRO A 165 -6.30 -15.08 -8.23
CA PRO A 165 -6.52 -16.04 -9.31
C PRO A 165 -5.83 -15.56 -10.60
N LEU A 166 -5.11 -16.46 -11.28
CA LEU A 166 -4.61 -16.24 -12.64
C LEU A 166 -5.21 -17.29 -13.55
N ALA A 167 -6.00 -16.87 -14.55
CA ALA A 167 -6.67 -17.77 -15.49
C ALA A 167 -7.45 -18.94 -14.81
N GLY A 168 -8.07 -18.68 -13.65
CA GLY A 168 -8.88 -19.66 -12.92
C GLY A 168 -8.11 -20.61 -12.00
N ALA A 169 -6.78 -20.54 -11.93
CA ALA A 169 -5.97 -21.31 -10.97
C ALA A 169 -5.72 -20.51 -9.67
N PRO A 170 -5.88 -21.11 -8.47
CA PRO A 170 -5.53 -20.49 -7.20
C PRO A 170 -4.01 -20.22 -7.09
N GLY A 171 -3.63 -19.25 -6.27
CA GLY A 171 -2.31 -19.20 -5.64
C GLY A 171 -1.11 -18.75 -6.49
N GLN A 172 -1.30 -18.16 -7.66
CA GLN A 172 -0.18 -17.58 -8.41
C GLN A 172 0.02 -16.11 -8.04
N GLY A 173 0.52 -15.87 -6.83
CA GLY A 173 0.92 -14.55 -6.34
C GLY A 173 1.57 -13.70 -7.44
N GLY A 174 1.36 -12.38 -7.41
CA GLY A 174 1.83 -11.49 -8.47
C GLY A 174 3.29 -11.79 -8.84
N ARG A 175 3.61 -11.93 -10.14
CA ARG A 175 4.95 -12.33 -10.62
C ARG A 175 6.10 -11.60 -9.93
N VAL A 176 5.94 -10.30 -9.66
CA VAL A 176 6.95 -9.49 -8.96
C VAL A 176 7.00 -9.77 -7.46
N THR A 177 5.87 -10.09 -6.82
CA THR A 177 5.83 -10.58 -5.44
C THR A 177 6.66 -11.85 -5.31
N GLU A 178 6.41 -12.85 -6.17
CA GLU A 178 7.04 -14.18 -6.09
C GLU A 178 8.50 -14.19 -6.54
N LEU A 179 8.84 -13.46 -7.60
CA LEU A 179 10.17 -13.53 -8.21
C LEU A 179 11.14 -12.46 -7.68
N VAL A 180 10.64 -11.44 -6.97
CA VAL A 180 11.46 -10.30 -6.52
C VAL A 180 11.28 -10.03 -5.04
N ALA A 181 10.09 -9.66 -4.59
CA ALA A 181 9.90 -9.20 -3.21
C ALA A 181 10.10 -10.32 -2.18
N ARG A 182 9.46 -11.48 -2.34
CA ARG A 182 9.61 -12.60 -1.40
C ARG A 182 11.06 -13.09 -1.33
N PRO A 183 11.79 -13.31 -2.44
CA PRO A 183 13.22 -13.62 -2.38
C PRO A 183 14.04 -12.56 -1.65
N LEU A 184 13.84 -11.26 -1.96
CA LEU A 184 14.55 -10.17 -1.27
C LEU A 184 14.28 -10.17 0.23
N LEU A 185 13.01 -10.26 0.64
CA LEU A 185 12.62 -10.30 2.04
C LEU A 185 13.21 -11.51 2.75
N ASN A 186 13.13 -12.71 2.18
CA ASN A 186 13.68 -13.92 2.80
C ASN A 186 15.20 -13.85 2.98
N LEU A 187 15.92 -13.26 2.03
CA LEU A 187 17.39 -13.18 2.06
C LEU A 187 17.91 -12.05 2.96
N HIS A 188 17.15 -10.97 3.13
CA HIS A 188 17.64 -9.73 3.73
C HIS A 188 16.86 -9.27 4.96
N TRP A 189 15.57 -9.60 5.05
CA TRP A 189 14.67 -9.31 6.18
C TRP A 189 13.81 -10.53 6.53
N PRO A 190 14.41 -11.67 6.94
CA PRO A 190 13.66 -12.93 7.10
C PRO A 190 12.52 -12.87 8.12
N GLN A 191 12.51 -11.89 9.03
CA GLN A 191 11.34 -11.61 9.90
C GLN A 191 10.07 -11.27 9.10
N LEU A 192 10.20 -10.80 7.87
CA LEU A 192 9.08 -10.49 6.96
C LEU A 192 8.70 -11.65 6.04
N ALA A 193 9.35 -12.82 6.16
CA ALA A 193 9.09 -13.97 5.29
C ALA A 193 7.66 -14.51 5.41
N GLY A 194 6.98 -14.24 6.53
CA GLY A 194 5.59 -14.66 6.77
C GLY A 194 4.52 -13.83 6.08
N PHE A 195 4.86 -12.69 5.47
CA PHE A 195 3.87 -11.87 4.76
C PHE A 195 3.47 -12.52 3.44
N VAL A 196 2.16 -12.76 3.27
CA VAL A 196 1.60 -13.39 2.07
C VAL A 196 1.63 -12.43 0.87
N GLN A 197 1.22 -11.17 1.08
CA GLN A 197 1.16 -10.13 0.04
C GLN A 197 1.98 -8.88 0.44
N PRO A 198 3.33 -8.96 0.49
CA PRO A 198 4.16 -7.83 0.95
C PRO A 198 4.02 -6.58 0.08
N LEU A 199 3.68 -6.75 -1.20
CA LEU A 199 3.48 -5.65 -2.15
C LEU A 199 2.00 -5.24 -2.34
N GLY A 200 1.07 -5.81 -1.57
CA GLY A 200 -0.36 -5.54 -1.76
C GLY A 200 -0.70 -4.07 -1.51
N GLY A 201 -1.52 -3.45 -2.36
CA GLY A 201 -1.91 -2.05 -2.22
C GLY A 201 -2.89 -1.79 -1.08
N GLU A 202 -3.50 -2.85 -0.54
CA GLU A 202 -4.48 -2.78 0.54
C GLU A 202 -3.79 -3.00 1.89
N TYR A 203 -3.68 -1.92 2.67
CA TYR A 203 -3.10 -1.95 4.00
C TYR A 203 -3.55 -0.74 4.82
N ALA A 204 -3.59 -0.91 6.14
CA ALA A 204 -3.91 0.16 7.06
C ALA A 204 -2.79 0.31 8.08
N ALA A 205 -2.56 1.54 8.55
CA ALA A 205 -1.58 1.81 9.58
C ALA A 205 -2.01 2.98 10.46
N ARG A 206 -1.47 3.03 11.67
CA ARG A 206 -1.58 4.21 12.53
C ARG A 206 -0.87 5.39 11.86
N ARG A 207 -1.51 6.55 11.85
CA ARG A 207 -0.92 7.80 11.33
C ARG A 207 0.42 8.10 11.99
N SER A 208 0.52 7.87 13.30
CA SER A 208 1.75 8.07 14.08
C SER A 208 2.94 7.22 13.62
N LEU A 209 2.69 6.10 12.96
CA LEU A 209 3.73 5.33 12.26
C LEU A 209 4.04 5.98 10.91
N LEU A 210 3.02 6.17 10.06
CA LEU A 210 3.19 6.65 8.68
C LEU A 210 3.93 7.99 8.60
N GLU A 211 3.64 8.93 9.50
CA GLU A 211 4.28 10.26 9.48
C GLU A 211 5.78 10.25 9.83
N ARG A 212 6.28 9.11 10.35
CA ARG A 212 7.69 8.89 10.68
C ARG A 212 8.47 8.16 9.58
N LEU A 213 7.77 7.61 8.59
CA LEU A 213 8.37 6.80 7.53
C LEU A 213 8.65 7.66 6.29
N PRO A 214 9.81 7.48 5.62
CA PRO A 214 9.99 7.99 4.27
C PRO A 214 9.14 7.18 3.28
N PHE A 215 8.79 7.79 2.15
CA PHE A 215 7.97 7.15 1.11
C PHE A 215 8.74 7.12 -0.21
N PRO A 216 9.16 5.95 -0.71
CA PRO A 216 9.58 5.80 -2.11
C PRO A 216 8.46 6.30 -3.03
N VAL A 217 8.76 7.12 -4.04
CA VAL A 217 7.68 7.78 -4.82
C VAL A 217 6.98 6.83 -5.80
N GLY A 218 7.67 5.78 -6.26
CA GLY A 218 7.16 4.80 -7.23
C GLY A 218 6.56 3.54 -6.61
N TYR A 219 6.63 2.42 -7.34
CA TYR A 219 6.12 1.10 -6.93
C TYR A 219 6.91 0.43 -5.79
N GLY A 220 8.01 1.03 -5.34
CA GLY A 220 8.76 0.54 -4.19
C GLY A 220 8.10 0.83 -2.84
N VAL A 221 7.06 1.67 -2.81
CA VAL A 221 6.48 2.21 -1.58
C VAL A 221 6.01 1.13 -0.61
N GLU A 222 5.31 0.09 -1.07
CA GLU A 222 4.82 -0.97 -0.19
C GLU A 222 5.97 -1.77 0.46
N LEU A 223 7.02 -2.10 -0.31
CA LEU A 223 8.21 -2.76 0.24
C LEU A 223 8.91 -1.85 1.24
N GLY A 224 9.12 -0.58 0.86
CA GLY A 224 9.82 0.39 1.69
C GLY A 224 9.14 0.60 3.03
N LEU A 225 7.83 0.84 3.02
CA LEU A 225 7.04 1.00 4.23
C LEU A 225 7.06 -0.25 5.10
N LEU A 226 7.01 -1.46 4.52
CA LEU A 226 7.02 -2.70 5.30
C LEU A 226 8.37 -2.90 6.03
N VAL A 227 9.48 -2.68 5.32
CA VAL A 227 10.83 -2.79 5.89
C VAL A 227 11.08 -1.71 6.94
N ASP A 228 10.70 -0.46 6.66
CA ASP A 228 10.94 0.64 7.59
C ASP A 228 10.03 0.55 8.82
N ALA A 229 8.80 0.07 8.66
CA ALA A 229 7.91 -0.26 9.78
C ALA A 229 8.50 -1.37 10.66
N LEU A 230 9.04 -2.46 10.08
CA LEU A 230 9.72 -3.50 10.86
C LEU A 230 10.81 -2.90 11.74
N HIS A 231 11.64 -2.02 11.21
CA HIS A 231 12.72 -1.40 11.97
C HIS A 231 12.22 -0.47 13.09
N LEU A 232 11.05 0.19 12.91
CA LEU A 232 10.53 1.14 13.89
C LEU A 232 9.65 0.50 14.97
N VAL A 233 8.85 -0.51 14.64
CA VAL A 233 7.84 -1.08 15.56
C VAL A 233 8.05 -2.57 15.84
N GLY A 234 9.03 -3.20 15.19
CA GLY A 234 9.27 -4.65 15.31
C GLY A 234 8.19 -5.49 14.64
N LEU A 235 8.46 -6.79 14.51
CA LEU A 235 7.56 -7.72 13.83
C LEU A 235 6.18 -7.82 14.52
N ASP A 236 6.15 -7.80 15.85
CA ASP A 236 4.91 -7.88 16.64
C ASP A 236 4.02 -6.63 16.52
N GLY A 237 4.56 -5.52 16.00
CA GLY A 237 3.82 -4.32 15.62
C GLY A 237 3.17 -4.40 14.22
N LEU A 238 3.45 -5.47 13.48
CA LEU A 238 2.90 -5.72 12.15
C LEU A 238 1.93 -6.90 12.17
N ALA A 239 0.96 -6.90 11.26
CA ALA A 239 0.01 -7.99 11.10
C ALA A 239 -0.49 -8.13 9.66
N GLN A 240 -1.24 -9.20 9.40
CA GLN A 240 -1.96 -9.41 8.14
C GLN A 240 -3.37 -9.97 8.34
N VAL A 241 -4.27 -9.69 7.40
CA VAL A 241 -5.67 -10.13 7.45
C VAL A 241 -6.13 -10.66 6.10
N ASP A 242 -6.69 -11.86 6.08
CA ASP A 242 -7.30 -12.48 4.90
C ASP A 242 -8.60 -11.75 4.56
N VAL A 243 -8.63 -11.17 3.36
CA VAL A 243 -9.78 -10.46 2.81
C VAL A 243 -10.40 -11.22 1.62
N GLY A 244 -10.03 -12.49 1.45
CA GLY A 244 -10.58 -13.38 0.43
C GLY A 244 -9.91 -13.21 -0.92
N ARG A 245 -10.69 -12.86 -1.95
CA ARG A 245 -10.24 -12.86 -3.35
C ARG A 245 -10.00 -11.44 -3.84
N ARG A 246 -8.84 -11.20 -4.47
CA ARG A 246 -8.51 -9.92 -5.11
C ARG A 246 -8.40 -10.07 -6.62
N VAL A 247 -9.30 -9.41 -7.36
CA VAL A 247 -9.29 -9.33 -8.83
C VAL A 247 -8.94 -7.91 -9.25
N HIS A 248 -8.07 -7.76 -10.24
CA HIS A 248 -7.65 -6.46 -10.77
C HIS A 248 -6.99 -6.62 -12.14
N ARG A 249 -6.71 -5.50 -12.78
CA ARG A 249 -6.13 -5.44 -14.13
C ARG A 249 -4.74 -6.09 -14.18
N HIS A 250 -4.53 -6.89 -15.22
CA HIS A 250 -3.24 -7.53 -15.45
C HIS A 250 -2.25 -6.55 -16.10
N GLN A 251 -1.06 -6.45 -15.51
CA GLN A 251 0.07 -5.71 -16.10
C GLN A 251 0.84 -6.57 -17.10
N ASP A 252 1.33 -5.96 -18.17
CA ASP A 252 2.19 -6.63 -19.14
C ASP A 252 3.58 -6.97 -18.55
N GLY A 253 4.32 -7.84 -19.23
CA GLY A 253 5.62 -8.31 -18.74
C GLY A 253 6.68 -7.21 -18.63
N GLN A 254 6.64 -6.20 -19.50
CA GLN A 254 7.61 -5.11 -19.48
C GLN A 254 7.35 -4.15 -18.31
N ALA A 255 6.08 -3.82 -18.05
CA ALA A 255 5.63 -3.07 -16.89
C ALA A 255 6.07 -3.73 -15.58
N LEU A 256 5.93 -5.06 -15.49
CA LEU A 256 6.42 -5.81 -14.33
C LEU A 256 7.94 -5.77 -14.20
N GLY A 257 8.70 -5.77 -15.30
CA GLY A 257 10.15 -5.58 -15.28
C GLY A 257 10.56 -4.21 -14.73
N ARG A 258 9.84 -3.14 -15.10
CA ARG A 258 10.06 -1.79 -14.56
C ARG A 258 9.73 -1.72 -13.06
N MET A 259 8.61 -2.33 -12.66
CA MET A 259 8.20 -2.46 -11.25
C MET A 259 9.25 -3.21 -10.43
N ALA A 260 9.76 -4.33 -10.94
CA ALA A 260 10.82 -5.12 -10.31
C ALA A 260 12.09 -4.30 -10.08
N ALA A 261 12.51 -3.49 -11.06
CA ALA A 261 13.68 -2.63 -10.94
C ALA A 261 13.51 -1.56 -9.85
N ALA A 262 12.33 -0.94 -9.74
CA ALA A 262 12.01 0.01 -8.68
C ALA A 262 12.06 -0.63 -7.29
N ILE A 263 11.43 -1.81 -7.12
CA ILE A 263 11.44 -2.56 -5.85
C ILE A 263 12.86 -2.97 -5.46
N TYR A 264 13.63 -3.48 -6.41
CA TYR A 264 15.03 -3.85 -6.17
C TYR A 264 15.85 -2.64 -5.73
N ARG A 265 15.64 -1.47 -6.35
CA ARG A 265 16.29 -0.22 -5.94
C ARG A 265 15.91 0.19 -4.52
N THR A 266 14.62 0.17 -4.19
CA THR A 266 14.13 0.46 -2.83
C THR A 266 14.77 -0.47 -1.79
N ALA A 267 14.91 -1.76 -2.10
CA ALA A 267 15.59 -2.72 -1.24
C ALA A 267 17.08 -2.37 -1.06
N GLN A 268 17.78 -2.04 -2.16
CA GLN A 268 19.20 -1.66 -2.10
C GLN A 268 19.44 -0.48 -1.16
N LEU A 269 18.61 0.56 -1.25
CA LEU A 269 18.72 1.75 -0.39
C LEU A 269 18.69 1.41 1.11
N ARG A 270 17.92 0.39 1.50
CA ARG A 270 17.78 -0.06 2.90
C ARG A 270 18.85 -1.05 3.36
N LEU A 271 19.42 -1.83 2.44
CA LEU A 271 20.48 -2.80 2.74
C LEU A 271 21.81 -2.11 3.04
N LYS A 272 22.29 -1.34 2.07
CA LYS A 272 23.46 -0.46 2.14
C LYS A 272 23.35 0.48 0.94
N PRO A 273 23.48 1.81 1.11
CA PRO A 273 23.62 2.74 -0.02
C PRO A 273 24.86 2.40 -0.85
N GLY A 274 24.74 1.46 -1.78
CA GLY A 274 25.77 1.07 -2.71
C GLY A 274 25.83 2.03 -3.90
N HIS A 275 26.95 2.03 -4.60
CA HIS A 275 27.14 2.83 -5.81
C HIS A 275 26.24 2.27 -6.92
N LEU A 276 25.05 2.83 -7.07
CA LEU A 276 24.18 2.53 -8.20
C LEU A 276 24.83 3.10 -9.47
N VAL A 277 25.45 2.23 -10.26
CA VAL A 277 26.18 2.64 -11.46
C VAL A 277 25.24 3.21 -12.54
N ARG A 278 24.01 2.70 -12.63
CA ARG A 278 23.02 3.12 -13.63
C ARG A 278 21.59 2.99 -13.11
N PRO A 279 20.87 4.10 -12.82
CA PRO A 279 19.46 4.10 -12.41
C PRO A 279 18.51 3.95 -13.62
N ALA A 280 18.76 2.98 -14.49
CA ALA A 280 17.95 2.79 -15.68
C ALA A 280 17.86 1.31 -16.08
N LEU A 281 16.68 0.89 -16.52
CA LEU A 281 16.41 -0.44 -17.05
C LEU A 281 16.28 -0.34 -18.58
N THR A 282 17.07 -1.12 -19.32
CA THR A 282 16.90 -1.28 -20.76
C THR A 282 16.15 -2.59 -21.03
N GLN A 283 15.01 -2.50 -21.72
CA GLN A 283 14.21 -3.63 -22.20
C GLN A 283 14.22 -3.63 -23.73
N PHE A 284 13.82 -4.75 -24.34
CA PHE A 284 13.85 -4.92 -25.79
C PHE A 284 12.44 -5.23 -26.32
N GLU A 285 12.05 -4.53 -27.37
CA GLU A 285 10.80 -4.73 -28.11
C GLU A 285 11.11 -5.34 -29.47
N ARG A 286 10.24 -6.19 -30.02
CA ARG A 286 10.38 -6.70 -31.39
C ARG A 286 9.80 -5.66 -32.36
N GLY A 287 10.67 -5.06 -33.18
CA GLY A 287 10.31 -4.23 -34.32
C GLY A 287 10.37 -5.01 -35.63
N ALA A 288 10.12 -4.32 -36.75
CA ALA A 288 10.13 -4.90 -38.10
C ALA A 288 11.50 -5.51 -38.48
N ASP A 289 12.58 -4.83 -38.13
CA ASP A 289 13.95 -5.19 -38.54
C ASP A 289 14.79 -5.83 -37.42
N GLY A 290 14.16 -6.24 -36.31
CA GLY A 290 14.86 -6.88 -35.18
C GLY A 290 14.41 -6.39 -33.81
N PHE A 291 15.31 -6.43 -32.82
CA PHE A 291 15.03 -5.96 -31.46
C PHE A 291 15.42 -4.49 -31.28
N VAL A 292 14.50 -3.70 -30.73
CA VAL A 292 14.67 -2.26 -30.45
C VAL A 292 14.85 -2.06 -28.93
N PRO A 293 15.94 -1.45 -28.47
CA PRO A 293 16.13 -1.16 -27.05
C PRO A 293 15.29 0.04 -26.62
N ARG A 294 14.59 -0.10 -25.48
CA ARG A 294 13.89 0.97 -24.77
C ARG A 294 14.50 1.11 -23.38
N THR A 295 14.94 2.31 -23.02
CA THR A 295 15.51 2.58 -21.71
C THR A 295 14.55 3.41 -20.87
N HIS A 296 14.28 2.93 -19.67
CA HIS A 296 13.38 3.55 -18.70
C HIS A 296 14.20 3.96 -17.48
N ALA A 297 13.94 5.16 -16.95
CA ALA A 297 14.46 5.55 -15.65
C ALA A 297 13.89 4.63 -14.56
N VAL A 298 14.70 4.32 -13.56
CA VAL A 298 14.25 3.66 -12.33
C VAL A 298 14.17 4.72 -11.25
N ASP A 299 13.01 4.85 -10.62
CA ASP A 299 12.79 5.87 -9.60
C ASP A 299 13.81 5.74 -8.46
N THR A 300 14.48 6.85 -8.14
CA THR A 300 15.47 6.91 -7.06
C THR A 300 15.08 7.85 -5.93
N GLU A 301 13.94 8.52 -6.05
CA GLU A 301 13.49 9.54 -5.10
C GLU A 301 12.63 8.95 -3.99
N GLU A 302 12.82 9.45 -2.78
CA GLU A 302 11.95 9.18 -1.63
C GLU A 302 11.52 10.52 -1.02
N ARG A 303 10.26 10.61 -0.63
CA ARG A 303 9.79 11.72 0.20
C ARG A 303 10.21 11.51 1.65
N PRO A 304 10.58 12.58 2.36
CA PRO A 304 10.96 12.48 3.77
C PRO A 304 9.74 12.11 4.63
N PRO A 305 9.96 11.70 5.88
CA PRO A 305 8.88 11.58 6.86
C PRO A 305 7.96 12.80 6.85
N MET A 306 6.65 12.58 6.75
CA MET A 306 5.68 13.67 6.63
C MET A 306 5.76 14.67 7.80
N ARG A 307 6.12 14.20 9.00
CA ARG A 307 6.34 15.05 10.17
C ARG A 307 7.46 16.09 10.01
N GLU A 308 8.35 15.92 9.04
CA GLU A 308 9.45 16.84 8.73
C GLU A 308 9.00 17.95 7.74
N ILE A 309 7.77 17.87 7.20
CA ILE A 309 7.19 18.90 6.35
C ILE A 309 6.61 20.01 7.24
N PRO A 310 7.11 21.27 7.14
CA PRO A 310 6.65 22.38 7.97
C PRO A 310 5.14 22.60 7.98
N GLU A 311 4.46 22.49 6.83
CA GLU A 311 3.00 22.65 6.76
C GLU A 311 2.25 21.55 7.50
N TYR A 312 2.76 20.31 7.44
CA TYR A 312 2.19 19.21 8.21
C TYR A 312 2.37 19.45 9.70
N ALA A 313 3.59 19.79 10.12
CA ALA A 313 3.91 20.05 11.52
C ALA A 313 3.06 21.19 12.10
N ALA A 314 2.91 22.29 11.34
CA ALA A 314 2.04 23.41 11.74
C ALA A 314 0.57 22.97 11.88
N ARG A 315 0.06 22.17 10.94
CA ARG A 315 -1.32 21.64 10.99
C ARG A 315 -1.56 20.71 12.16
N ARG A 316 -0.56 19.95 12.61
CA ARG A 316 -0.68 19.02 13.75
C ARG A 316 -0.49 19.70 15.11
N ALA A 317 0.09 20.90 15.14
CA ALA A 317 0.27 21.69 16.36
C ALA A 317 -0.93 22.60 16.66
N ALA A 318 -1.76 22.91 15.67
CA ALA A 318 -3.00 23.68 15.78
C ALA A 318 -4.16 22.81 16.27
#